data_AF-A0A7K0QNZ9-F1
#
_entry.id   AF-A0A7K0QNZ9-F1
#
_cell.length_a   1.000
_cell.length_b   1.000
_cell.length_c   1.000
_cell.angle_alpha   90.00
_cell.angle_beta   90.00
_cell.angle_gamma   90.00
#
_symmetry.space_group_name_H-M   'P 1'
#
loop_
_entity.id
_entity.type
_entity.pdbx_description
1 polymer ?
#
loop_
_entity_poly.entity_id
_entity_poly.type
_entity_poly.pdbx_seq_one_letter_code
_entity_poly.pdbx_strand_id
1 'polypeptide(L)'
;MAAPNDHLDGVLTRLAGIEAQVAAVRHDLLQLREALEVERAVPAIAPVDVEGARLVALDLLLSETQRDVAEQRLRASFPGVDAAAMLDDAAATLGD
;
A
#
# COMPACT_ATOMS: atom_id res chain seq x y z
N MET A 1 -58.91 -15.10 6.37
CA MET A 1 -57.80 -15.46 7.28
C MET A 1 -56.83 -16.29 6.45
N ALA A 2 -55.63 -15.79 6.13
CA ALA A 2 -54.64 -16.55 5.37
C ALA A 2 -54.10 -17.70 6.24
N ALA A 3 -53.94 -18.89 5.66
CA ALA A 3 -53.55 -20.07 6.39
C ALA A 3 -52.06 -19.98 6.79
N PRO A 4 -51.65 -20.57 7.93
CA PRO A 4 -50.25 -20.53 8.40
C PRO A 4 -49.24 -21.07 7.39
N ASN A 5 -49.67 -21.91 6.43
CA ASN A 5 -48.83 -22.42 5.34
C ASN A 5 -48.45 -21.34 4.32
N ASP A 6 -49.37 -20.40 4.00
CA ASP A 6 -49.10 -19.31 3.04
C ASP A 6 -48.01 -18.35 3.58
N HIS A 7 -47.93 -18.23 4.91
CA HIS A 7 -46.92 -17.42 5.57
C HIS A 7 -45.53 -18.09 5.53
N LEU A 8 -45.47 -19.40 5.74
CA LEU A 8 -44.24 -20.18 5.62
C LEU A 8 -43.69 -20.16 4.20
N ASP A 9 -44.54 -20.32 3.19
CA ASP A 9 -44.14 -20.24 1.77
C ASP A 9 -43.59 -18.85 1.40
N GLY A 10 -44.19 -17.79 1.93
CA GLY A 10 -43.69 -16.43 1.77
C GLY A 10 -42.33 -16.19 2.43
N VAL A 11 -42.08 -16.81 3.58
CA VAL A 11 -40.78 -16.72 4.27
C VAL A 11 -39.71 -17.52 3.53
N LEU A 12 -40.01 -18.74 3.08
CA LEU A 12 -39.09 -19.57 2.30
C LEU A 12 -38.69 -18.91 0.98
N THR A 13 -39.65 -18.26 0.31
CA THR A 13 -39.39 -17.51 -0.92
C THR A 13 -38.45 -16.34 -0.69
N ARG A 14 -38.61 -15.59 0.41
CA ARG A 14 -37.68 -14.51 0.78
C ARG A 14 -36.30 -15.05 1.14
N LEU A 15 -36.23 -16.18 1.83
CA LEU A 15 -34.97 -16.79 2.25
C LEU A 15 -34.15 -17.22 1.03
N ALA A 16 -34.79 -17.87 0.06
CA ALA A 16 -34.17 -18.21 -1.23
C ALA A 16 -33.69 -16.96 -2.00
N GLY A 17 -34.45 -15.86 -1.93
CA GLY A 17 -34.03 -14.57 -2.51
C GLY A 17 -32.79 -13.98 -1.84
N ILE A 18 -32.70 -14.07 -0.51
CA ILE A 18 -31.53 -13.62 0.25
C ILE A 18 -30.31 -14.50 -0.07
N GLU A 19 -30.48 -15.81 -0.15
CA GLU A 19 -29.41 -16.74 -0.52
C GLU A 19 -28.84 -16.44 -1.92
N ALA A 20 -29.71 -16.15 -2.89
CA ALA A 20 -29.29 -15.73 -4.23
C ALA A 20 -28.52 -14.39 -4.20
N GLN A 21 -28.96 -13.42 -3.40
CA GLN A 21 -28.25 -12.15 -3.24
C GLN A 21 -26.88 -12.33 -2.58
N VAL A 22 -26.77 -13.18 -1.56
CA VAL A 22 -25.49 -13.50 -0.92
C VAL A 22 -24.55 -14.19 -1.90
N ALA A 23 -25.05 -15.09 -2.74
CA ALA A 23 -24.25 -15.74 -3.78
C ALA A 23 -23.72 -14.72 -4.80
N ALA A 24 -24.56 -13.78 -5.23
CA ALA A 24 -24.16 -12.70 -6.14
C ALA A 24 -23.08 -11.79 -5.52
N VAL A 25 -23.28 -11.33 -4.27
CA VAL A 25 -22.29 -10.50 -3.58
C VAL A 25 -20.95 -11.23 -3.40
N ARG A 26 -20.98 -12.53 -3.08
CA ARG A 26 -19.73 -13.32 -2.99
C ARG A 26 -19.03 -13.44 -4.33
N HIS A 27 -19.78 -13.58 -5.42
CA HIS A 27 -19.22 -13.60 -6.77
C HIS A 27 -18.57 -12.25 -7.12
N ASP A 28 -19.26 -11.13 -6.86
CA ASP A 28 -18.74 -9.78 -7.11
C ASP A 28 -17.47 -9.50 -6.30
N LEU A 29 -17.43 -9.94 -5.03
CA LEU A 29 -16.24 -9.81 -4.18
C LEU A 29 -15.06 -10.63 -4.70
N LEU A 30 -15.30 -11.82 -5.26
CA LEU A 30 -14.23 -12.62 -5.89
C LEU A 30 -13.69 -11.95 -7.14
N GLN A 31 -14.56 -11.41 -8.00
CA GLN A 31 -14.18 -10.65 -9.19
C GLN A 31 -13.39 -9.38 -8.83
N LEU A 32 -13.82 -8.64 -7.80
CA LEU A 32 -13.11 -7.47 -7.32
C LEU A 32 -11.73 -7.84 -6.75
N ARG A 33 -11.64 -8.92 -5.99
CA ARG A 33 -10.37 -9.41 -5.47
C ARG A 33 -9.41 -9.79 -6.59
N GLU A 34 -9.88 -10.50 -7.61
CA GLU A 34 -9.08 -10.88 -8.77
C GLU A 34 -8.58 -9.66 -9.56
N ALA A 35 -9.46 -8.67 -9.79
CA ALA A 35 -9.08 -7.41 -10.42
C ALA A 35 -8.00 -6.65 -9.61
N LEU A 36 -8.12 -6.62 -8.28
CA LEU A 36 -7.13 -6.00 -7.39
C LEU A 36 -5.81 -6.78 -7.33
N GLU A 37 -5.84 -8.11 -7.41
CA GLU A 37 -4.63 -8.94 -7.50
C GLU A 37 -3.90 -8.69 -8.84
N VAL A 38 -4.63 -8.53 -9.94
CA VAL A 38 -4.06 -8.15 -11.25
C VAL A 38 -3.46 -6.74 -11.20
N GLU A 39 -4.11 -5.78 -10.54
CA GLU A 39 -3.56 -4.42 -10.39
C GLU A 39 -2.31 -4.40 -9.48
N ARG A 40 -2.27 -5.25 -8.44
CA ARG A 40 -1.08 -5.43 -7.59
C ARG A 40 0.07 -6.19 -8.26
N ALA A 41 -0.17 -6.87 -9.38
CA ALA A 41 0.89 -7.49 -10.18
C ALA A 41 1.65 -6.46 -11.05
N VAL A 42 1.18 -5.21 -11.10
CA VAL A 42 2.03 -4.09 -11.50
C VAL A 42 2.93 -3.79 -10.30
N PRO A 43 4.27 -3.93 -10.40
CA PRO A 43 5.13 -3.43 -9.34
C PRO A 43 4.88 -1.94 -9.26
N ALA A 44 4.13 -1.51 -8.25
CA ALA A 44 4.10 -0.11 -7.86
C ALA A 44 5.56 0.20 -7.52
N ILE A 45 6.26 0.87 -8.45
CA ILE A 45 7.50 1.55 -8.12
C ILE A 45 7.04 2.58 -7.10
N ALA A 46 7.18 2.24 -5.81
CA ALA A 46 6.87 3.18 -4.75
C ALA A 46 7.64 4.45 -5.10
N PRO A 47 6.96 5.62 -5.15
CA PRO A 47 7.67 6.85 -5.45
C PRO A 47 8.83 6.97 -4.48
N VAL A 48 10.03 7.12 -5.04
CA VAL A 48 11.25 7.24 -4.25
C VAL A 48 11.09 8.48 -3.37
N ASP A 49 11.16 8.32 -2.05
CA ASP A 49 11.04 9.41 -1.09
C ASP A 49 12.35 10.23 -1.04
N VAL A 50 12.56 11.05 -2.07
CA VAL A 50 13.76 11.85 -2.27
C VAL A 50 13.92 12.89 -1.16
N GLU A 51 12.83 13.53 -0.73
CA GLU A 51 12.87 14.54 0.33
C GLU A 51 13.18 13.91 1.69
N GLY A 52 12.58 12.75 2.00
CA GLY A 52 12.94 11.97 3.19
C GLY A 52 14.42 11.55 3.18
N ALA A 53 14.94 11.10 2.03
CA ALA A 53 16.35 10.76 1.88
C ALA A 53 17.27 11.96 2.12
N ARG A 54 16.90 13.14 1.62
CA ARG A 54 17.67 14.38 1.81
C ARG A 54 17.74 14.80 3.28
N LEU A 55 16.62 14.74 4.00
CA LEU A 55 16.58 15.06 5.43
C LEU A 55 17.44 14.09 6.26
N VAL A 56 17.40 12.80 5.95
CA VAL A 56 18.24 11.80 6.60
C VAL A 56 19.72 12.00 6.27
N ALA A 57 20.06 12.35 5.03
CA ALA A 57 21.44 12.66 4.64
C ALA A 57 21.99 13.85 5.44
N LEU A 58 21.19 14.93 5.61
CA LEU A 58 21.56 16.08 6.44
C LEU A 58 21.78 15.68 7.91
N ASP A 59 20.87 14.90 8.50
CA ASP A 59 20.99 14.42 9.89
C ASP A 59 22.25 13.58 10.12
N LEU A 60 22.59 12.71 9.16
CA LEU A 60 23.80 11.88 9.22
C LEU A 60 25.09 12.71 9.18
N LEU A 61 25.12 13.75 8.34
CA LEU A 61 26.26 14.68 8.24
C LEU A 61 26.40 15.54 9.51
N LEU A 62 25.29 16.07 10.03
CA LEU A 62 25.26 16.83 11.29
C LEU A 62 25.69 15.98 12.48
N SER A 63 25.41 14.68 12.45
CA SER A 63 25.85 13.71 13.46
C SER A 63 27.31 13.26 13.28
N GLU A 64 28.06 13.86 12.35
CA GLU A 64 29.44 13.50 12.00
C GLU A 64 29.61 12.01 11.66
N THR A 65 28.57 11.39 11.09
CA THR A 65 28.62 9.99 10.69
C THR A 65 29.63 9.84 9.55
N GLN A 66 30.52 8.85 9.67
CA GLN A 66 31.47 8.54 8.60
C GLN A 66 30.75 8.30 7.26
N ARG A 67 31.27 8.88 6.19
CA ARG A 67 30.63 8.91 4.87
C ARG A 67 30.18 7.53 4.38
N ASP A 68 31.04 6.52 4.47
CA ASP A 68 30.73 5.16 4.02
C ASP A 68 29.56 4.53 4.79
N VAL A 69 29.46 4.83 6.09
CA VAL A 69 28.38 4.36 6.96
C VAL A 69 27.09 5.12 6.66
N ALA A 70 27.17 6.42 6.45
CA ALA A 70 26.03 7.24 6.06
C ALA A 70 25.45 6.78 4.72
N GLU A 71 26.31 6.50 3.74
CA GLU A 71 25.91 6.03 2.41
C GLU A 71 25.24 4.65 2.48
N GLN A 72 25.80 3.70 3.23
CA GLN A 72 25.18 2.39 3.44
C GLN A 72 23.80 2.51 4.10
N ARG A 73 23.66 3.32 5.15
CA ARG A 73 22.39 3.53 5.85
C ARG A 73 21.36 4.15 4.90
N LEU A 74 21.76 5.15 4.13
CA LEU A 74 20.86 5.81 3.19
C LEU A 74 20.42 4.87 2.07
N ARG A 75 21.33 4.05 1.51
CA ARG A 75 21.00 3.03 0.50
C ARG A 75 20.05 1.95 1.05
N ALA A 76 20.19 1.59 2.32
CA ALA A 76 19.34 0.61 2.98
C ALA A 76 17.93 1.17 3.27
N SER A 77 17.84 2.44 3.66
CA SER A 77 16.57 3.11 3.99
C SER A 77 15.81 3.61 2.76
N PHE A 78 16.51 4.01 1.70
CA PHE A 78 15.94 4.60 0.49
C PHE A 78 16.46 3.89 -0.78
N PRO A 79 16.02 2.64 -1.03
CA PRO A 79 16.40 1.91 -2.23
C PRO A 79 15.91 2.67 -3.47
N GLY A 80 16.83 3.06 -4.35
CA GLY A 80 16.54 3.82 -5.57
C GLY A 80 17.04 5.27 -5.57
N VAL A 81 17.56 5.77 -4.44
CA VAL A 81 18.28 7.05 -4.38
C VAL A 81 19.77 6.80 -4.62
N ASP A 82 20.41 7.70 -5.38
CA ASP A 82 21.87 7.78 -5.43
C ASP A 82 22.40 8.37 -4.11
N ALA A 83 22.72 7.48 -3.17
CA ALA A 83 23.11 7.87 -1.82
C ALA A 83 24.39 8.73 -1.78
N ALA A 84 25.32 8.53 -2.71
CA ALA A 84 26.54 9.34 -2.80
C ALA A 84 26.22 10.76 -3.22
N ALA A 85 25.46 10.92 -4.31
CA ALA A 85 25.04 12.24 -4.80
C ALA A 85 24.19 12.98 -3.77
N MET A 86 23.33 12.27 -3.02
CA MET A 86 22.50 12.86 -1.97
C MET A 86 23.34 13.39 -0.79
N LEU A 87 24.39 12.66 -0.38
CA LEU A 87 25.31 13.13 0.66
C LEU A 87 26.14 14.33 0.20
N ASP A 88 26.51 14.41 -1.08
CA ASP A 88 27.21 15.56 -1.63
C ASP A 88 26.32 16.82 -1.68
N ASP A 89 25.06 16.68 -2.09
CA ASP A 89 24.08 17.78 -2.07
C ASP A 89 23.81 18.29 -0.64
N ALA A 90 23.65 17.36 0.30
CA ALA A 90 23.47 17.68 1.71
C ALA A 90 24.71 18.38 2.30
N ALA A 91 25.92 17.94 1.95
CA ALA A 91 27.16 18.56 2.39
C ALA A 91 27.33 19.97 1.81
N ALA A 92 26.96 20.19 0.55
CA ALA A 92 26.95 21.51 -0.07
C ALA A 92 25.98 22.46 0.67
N THR A 93 24.80 21.95 1.07
CA THR A 93 23.81 22.72 1.83
C THR A 93 24.31 23.15 3.22
N LEU A 94 25.17 22.36 3.86
CA LEU A 94 25.75 22.67 5.18
C LEU A 94 26.99 23.58 5.12
N GLY A 95 27.62 23.68 3.95
CA GLY A 95 28.85 24.46 3.71
C GLY A 95 28.63 25.88 3.22
N ASP A 96 27.40 26.23 2.80
CA ASP A 96 26.93 27.59 2.50
C ASP A 96 26.38 28.29 3.75
#